data_AF-A0A645CA62-F1
#
_entry.id   AF-A0A645CA62-F1
#
_cell.length_a   1.000
_cell.length_b   1.000
_cell.length_c   1.000
_cell.angle_alpha   90.00
_cell.angle_beta   90.00
_cell.angle_gamma   90.00
#
_symmetry.space_group_name_H-M   'P 1'
#
loop_
_entity.id
_entity.type
_entity.pdbx_description
1 polymer ?
#
loop_
_entity_poly.entity_id
_entity_poly.type
_entity_poly.pdbx_seq_one_letter_code
_entity_poly.pdbx_strand_id
1 'polypeptide(L)'
;MGLSRADQAKIYNKYWEIIEKYAKDESTNVSKVSEYIRDYLTLENKKIPNKNKVYNEFKLKYPTNTMEDLEAVLIKIRNWVYHYNKLLNPQNEQDKDIRIQLEYINRLEINVAFPFLLKVYDDYVTKIIDKATFIDILEFIQSYTWRRFIVGLPTNALNKIFMGLYDKVNQSNYLESVQLTLVSKSGIQRFPKDLEVVEALKVKDVYGIKSKNRVYLLERLENHNNKERVQIENNTDITIEHIFPQNPDVKWKQELANDEFVYIKENLTNTISNLTLSGNNGKLGNKIFKEKRDMKDAGYKESRLWLNKDLANYDKWGKTELEKRFERLSKRFLEIWKFPEIKNYVEDTNGEINIFDAEEPKHKKLEYAIFFNQKLNITQVSKLYFEVIRQLFDLQPETFFTTDLAERISLTKKPGEKGIRRPIALNEIYFMEGNIDNIGKFERIKHALTLYGFEDELIIKYLEENK
;
A
#
# COMPACT_ATOMS: atom_id res chain seq x y z
N MET A 1 -12.07 27.05 23.38
CA MET A 1 -13.40 27.35 22.85
C MET A 1 -14.11 28.06 23.99
N GLY A 2 -14.50 29.32 23.81
CA GLY A 2 -14.93 30.23 24.90
C GLY A 2 -16.31 29.93 25.49
N LEU A 3 -16.68 28.65 25.62
CA LEU A 3 -17.98 28.21 26.13
C LEU A 3 -18.05 28.31 27.66
N SER A 4 -19.26 28.41 28.19
CA SER A 4 -19.50 28.36 29.64
C SER A 4 -19.10 27.00 30.22
N ARG A 5 -18.80 26.94 31.53
CA ARG A 5 -18.45 25.66 32.19
C ARG A 5 -19.56 24.60 32.07
N ALA A 6 -20.82 25.03 32.11
CA ALA A 6 -21.96 24.13 31.99
C ALA A 6 -22.06 23.52 30.58
N ASP A 7 -21.81 24.33 29.55
CA ASP A 7 -21.85 23.88 28.16
C ASP A 7 -20.64 22.99 27.82
N GLN A 8 -19.46 23.31 28.38
CA GLN A 8 -18.28 22.44 28.28
C GLN A 8 -18.55 21.05 28.89
N ALA A 9 -19.18 20.98 30.06
CA ALA A 9 -19.54 19.71 30.70
C ALA A 9 -20.56 18.91 29.87
N LYS A 10 -21.58 19.58 29.31
CA LYS A 10 -22.56 18.93 28.41
C LYS A 10 -21.87 18.35 27.18
N ILE A 11 -21.01 19.12 26.53
CA ILE A 11 -20.27 18.68 25.33
C ILE A 11 -19.34 17.51 25.66
N TYR A 12 -18.64 17.57 26.79
CA TYR A 12 -17.76 16.49 27.22
C TYR A 12 -18.55 15.18 27.41
N ASN A 13 -19.57 15.18 28.26
CA ASN A 13 -20.35 13.98 28.58
C ASN A 13 -21.09 13.43 27.35
N LYS A 14 -21.63 14.31 26.48
CA LYS A 14 -22.43 13.88 25.33
C LYS A 14 -21.59 13.39 24.14
N TYR A 15 -20.37 13.90 23.97
CA TYR A 15 -19.57 13.65 22.77
C TYR A 15 -18.17 13.12 23.11
N TRP A 16 -17.36 13.86 23.86
CA TRP A 16 -15.95 13.50 24.07
C TRP A 16 -15.76 12.25 24.92
N GLU A 17 -16.59 12.02 25.94
CA GLU A 17 -16.53 10.79 26.73
C GLU A 17 -16.74 9.54 25.85
N ILE A 18 -17.68 9.64 24.90
CA ILE A 18 -17.93 8.57 23.93
C ILE A 18 -16.74 8.42 22.98
N ILE A 19 -16.21 9.53 22.47
CA ILE A 19 -15.04 9.50 21.58
C ILE A 19 -13.83 8.88 22.29
N GLU A 20 -13.54 9.29 23.53
CA GLU A 20 -12.44 8.77 24.36
C GLU A 20 -12.60 7.29 24.67
N LYS A 21 -13.83 6.84 24.93
CA LYS A 21 -14.14 5.44 25.20
C LYS A 21 -13.86 4.54 23.98
N TYR A 22 -14.28 4.98 22.79
CA TYR A 22 -14.27 4.12 21.60
C TYR A 22 -13.05 4.31 20.70
N ALA A 23 -12.42 5.50 20.68
CA ALA A 23 -11.13 5.73 20.03
C ALA A 23 -9.98 5.26 20.93
N LYS A 24 -9.96 3.96 21.22
CA LYS A 24 -8.99 3.34 22.12
C LYS A 24 -8.62 1.96 21.61
N ASP A 25 -7.33 1.67 21.62
CA ASP A 25 -6.81 0.33 21.36
C ASP A 25 -7.01 -0.49 22.63
N GLU A 26 -7.90 -1.48 22.56
CA GLU A 26 -8.29 -2.27 23.73
C GLU A 26 -7.19 -3.26 24.15
N SER A 27 -6.34 -3.68 23.20
CA SER A 27 -5.26 -4.64 23.45
C SER A 27 -4.10 -3.99 24.23
N THR A 28 -3.79 -2.73 23.94
CA THR A 28 -2.72 -1.97 24.59
C THR A 28 -3.24 -1.00 25.66
N ASN A 29 -4.56 -0.84 25.75
CA ASN A 29 -5.23 0.13 26.63
C ASN A 29 -4.83 1.60 26.31
N VAL A 30 -4.37 1.89 25.09
CA VAL A 30 -3.87 3.21 24.67
C VAL A 30 -4.95 4.02 23.95
N SER A 31 -5.12 5.29 24.35
CA SER A 31 -6.01 6.23 23.66
C SER A 31 -5.51 6.53 22.25
N LYS A 32 -6.44 6.53 21.29
CA LYS A 32 -6.24 6.85 19.87
C LYS A 32 -7.07 8.05 19.42
N VAL A 33 -7.54 8.89 20.36
CA VAL A 33 -8.38 10.07 20.05
C VAL A 33 -7.65 11.02 19.10
N SER A 34 -6.37 11.31 19.34
CA SER A 34 -5.60 12.21 18.48
C SER A 34 -5.45 11.65 17.06
N GLU A 35 -5.19 10.36 16.91
CA GLU A 35 -5.14 9.67 15.62
C GLU A 35 -6.50 9.66 14.92
N TYR A 36 -7.57 9.35 15.66
CA TYR A 36 -8.93 9.37 15.14
C TYR A 36 -9.33 10.75 14.60
N ILE A 37 -9.11 11.81 15.39
CA ILE A 37 -9.39 13.18 14.96
C ILE A 37 -8.51 13.58 13.78
N ARG A 38 -7.26 13.11 13.74
CA ARG A 38 -6.37 13.33 12.59
C ARG A 38 -6.89 12.66 11.32
N ASP A 39 -7.38 11.42 11.41
CA ASP A 39 -7.94 10.69 10.27
C ASP A 39 -9.24 11.34 9.78
N TYR A 40 -10.10 11.78 10.71
CA TYR A 40 -11.29 12.58 10.39
C TYR A 40 -10.93 13.88 9.66
N LEU A 41 -9.99 14.67 10.20
CA LEU A 41 -9.55 15.92 9.58
C LEU A 41 -8.88 15.70 8.22
N THR A 42 -8.22 14.55 8.02
CA THR A 42 -7.59 14.20 6.74
C THR A 42 -8.63 14.16 5.62
N LEU A 43 -9.81 13.59 5.88
CA LEU A 43 -10.93 13.59 4.93
C LEU A 43 -11.51 14.99 4.72
N GLU A 44 -11.78 15.71 5.82
CA GLU A 44 -12.46 17.00 5.77
C GLU A 44 -11.60 18.12 5.17
N ASN A 45 -10.27 18.01 5.27
CA ASN A 45 -9.33 19.04 4.82
C ASN A 45 -8.61 18.67 3.52
N LYS A 46 -8.68 17.41 3.08
CA LYS A 46 -7.83 16.87 2.00
C LYS A 46 -6.34 17.12 2.24
N LYS A 47 -5.97 17.18 3.52
CA LYS A 47 -4.63 17.46 3.99
C LYS A 47 -4.44 16.70 5.29
N ILE A 48 -3.34 15.98 5.38
CA ILE A 48 -2.99 15.20 6.57
C ILE A 48 -2.42 16.15 7.64
N PRO A 49 -3.10 16.30 8.80
CA PRO A 49 -2.57 17.11 9.89
C PRO A 49 -1.25 16.58 10.42
N ASN A 50 -0.40 17.49 10.89
CA ASN A 50 0.78 17.09 11.67
C ASN A 50 0.30 16.50 13.01
N LYS A 51 0.85 15.33 13.40
CA LYS A 51 0.48 14.64 14.65
C LYS A 51 0.54 15.54 15.89
N ASN A 52 1.49 16.48 15.94
CA ASN A 52 1.65 17.40 17.07
C ASN A 52 0.74 18.63 17.01
N LYS A 53 0.01 18.83 15.91
CA LYS A 53 -0.82 20.02 15.65
C LYS A 53 -2.30 19.71 15.45
N VAL A 54 -2.73 18.45 15.62
CA VAL A 54 -4.12 18.00 15.39
C VAL A 54 -5.13 18.89 16.11
N TYR A 55 -4.91 19.19 17.40
CA TYR A 55 -5.80 20.05 18.17
C TYR A 55 -5.88 21.49 17.63
N ASN A 56 -4.75 22.04 17.18
CA ASN A 56 -4.72 23.38 16.61
C ASN A 56 -5.40 23.41 15.25
N GLU A 57 -5.17 22.40 14.40
CA GLU A 57 -5.83 22.28 13.10
C GLU A 57 -7.35 22.08 13.26
N PHE A 58 -7.78 21.29 14.25
CA PHE A 58 -9.19 21.16 14.59
C PHE A 58 -9.82 22.51 14.96
N LYS A 59 -9.17 23.27 15.85
CA LYS A 59 -9.63 24.61 16.25
C LYS A 59 -9.65 25.61 15.10
N LEU A 60 -8.67 25.55 14.20
CA LEU A 60 -8.61 26.44 13.04
C LEU A 60 -9.71 26.12 12.03
N LYS A 61 -10.02 24.83 11.82
CA LYS A 61 -11.10 24.39 10.93
C LYS A 61 -12.48 24.70 11.49
N TYR A 62 -12.64 24.58 12.80
CA TYR A 62 -13.90 24.83 13.51
C TYR A 62 -13.71 25.94 14.56
N PRO A 63 -13.58 27.21 14.14
CA PRO A 63 -13.47 28.35 15.03
C PRO A 63 -14.86 28.69 15.59
N THR A 64 -15.46 27.78 16.36
CA THR A 64 -16.83 27.92 16.84
C THR A 64 -16.89 28.69 18.16
N ASN A 65 -17.80 29.67 18.19
CA ASN A 65 -18.14 30.47 19.38
C ASN A 65 -19.52 30.12 19.96
N THR A 66 -20.31 29.30 19.27
CA THR A 66 -21.66 28.87 19.68
C THR A 66 -21.68 27.37 19.96
N MET A 67 -22.62 26.93 20.81
CA MET A 67 -22.78 25.52 21.18
C MET A 67 -23.35 24.69 20.02
N GLU A 68 -24.31 25.24 19.27
CA GLU A 68 -25.01 24.54 18.18
C GLU A 68 -24.06 24.17 17.02
N ASP A 69 -23.20 25.09 16.61
CA ASP A 69 -22.23 24.83 15.53
C ASP A 69 -21.22 23.75 15.92
N LEU A 70 -20.79 23.74 17.19
CA LEU A 70 -19.88 22.73 17.71
C LEU A 70 -20.56 21.37 17.84
N GLU A 71 -21.83 21.31 18.28
CA GLU A 71 -22.59 20.07 18.32
C GLU A 71 -22.77 19.46 16.93
N ALA A 72 -23.08 20.26 15.90
CA ALA A 72 -23.24 19.78 14.54
C ALA A 72 -21.98 19.04 14.03
N VAL A 73 -20.79 19.57 14.32
CA VAL A 73 -19.51 18.93 13.98
C VAL A 73 -19.28 17.67 14.82
N LEU A 74 -19.51 17.74 16.12
CA LEU A 74 -19.26 16.64 17.04
C LEU A 74 -20.22 15.45 16.85
N ILE A 75 -21.42 15.66 16.32
CA ILE A 75 -22.34 14.55 15.96
C ILE A 75 -21.67 13.61 14.95
N LYS A 76 -21.08 14.16 13.87
CA LYS A 76 -20.43 13.36 12.84
C LYS A 76 -19.22 12.59 13.40
N ILE A 77 -18.38 13.28 14.17
CA ILE A 77 -17.21 12.69 14.84
C ILE A 77 -17.65 11.59 15.83
N ARG A 78 -18.70 11.84 16.62
CA ARG A 78 -19.23 10.84 17.52
C ARG A 78 -19.77 9.62 16.77
N ASN A 79 -20.42 9.78 15.63
CA ASN A 79 -20.95 8.64 14.88
C ASN A 79 -19.84 7.78 14.28
N TRP A 80 -18.81 8.42 13.73
CA TRP A 80 -17.72 7.70 13.06
C TRP A 80 -16.75 7.01 14.03
N VAL A 81 -16.71 7.42 15.30
CA VAL A 81 -15.84 6.74 16.29
C VAL A 81 -16.24 5.27 16.49
N TYR A 82 -17.51 4.91 16.29
CA TYR A 82 -17.95 3.52 16.35
C TYR A 82 -17.37 2.68 15.19
N HIS A 83 -17.28 3.25 13.99
CA HIS A 83 -16.60 2.60 12.86
C HIS A 83 -15.10 2.51 13.11
N TYR A 84 -14.51 3.60 13.62
CA TYR A 84 -13.09 3.63 13.97
C TYR A 84 -12.73 2.56 15.01
N ASN A 85 -13.58 2.39 16.03
CA ASN A 85 -13.39 1.37 17.05
C ASN A 85 -13.32 -0.02 16.43
N LYS A 86 -14.17 -0.36 15.45
CA LYS A 86 -14.13 -1.66 14.78
C LYS A 86 -12.92 -1.82 13.85
N LEU A 87 -12.47 -0.76 13.19
CA LEU A 87 -11.23 -0.78 12.40
C LEU A 87 -10.00 -1.04 13.29
N LEU A 88 -10.00 -0.46 14.49
CA LEU A 88 -8.92 -0.60 15.47
C LEU A 88 -9.00 -1.92 16.24
N ASN A 89 -10.21 -2.36 16.55
CA ASN A 89 -10.56 -3.51 17.37
C ASN A 89 -11.52 -4.43 16.59
N PRO A 90 -11.02 -5.22 15.60
CA PRO A 90 -11.87 -6.05 14.74
C PRO A 90 -12.80 -7.01 15.49
N GLN A 91 -12.44 -7.45 16.70
CA GLN A 91 -13.28 -8.31 17.55
C GLN A 91 -14.65 -7.71 17.88
N ASN A 92 -14.79 -6.38 17.81
CA ASN A 92 -16.05 -5.67 18.06
C ASN A 92 -17.00 -5.71 16.85
N GLU A 93 -16.53 -6.15 15.69
CA GLU A 93 -17.38 -6.45 14.54
C GLU A 93 -18.17 -7.74 14.77
N GLN A 94 -19.49 -7.67 14.62
CA GLN A 94 -20.39 -8.80 14.84
C GLN A 94 -20.42 -9.72 13.63
N ASP A 95 -20.45 -9.15 12.42
CA ASP A 95 -20.45 -9.93 11.18
C ASP A 95 -19.10 -10.62 10.98
N LYS A 96 -19.12 -11.96 10.93
CA LYS A 96 -17.90 -12.76 10.87
C LYS A 96 -17.08 -12.49 9.60
N ASP A 97 -17.72 -12.28 8.46
CA ASP A 97 -17.02 -12.12 7.19
C ASP A 97 -16.34 -10.76 7.13
N ILE A 98 -17.02 -9.70 7.61
CA ILE A 98 -16.43 -8.36 7.75
C ILE A 98 -15.29 -8.40 8.77
N ARG A 99 -15.52 -9.00 9.94
CA ARG A 99 -14.52 -9.09 11.02
C ARG A 99 -13.21 -9.68 10.51
N ILE A 100 -13.27 -10.77 9.75
CA ILE A 100 -12.07 -11.41 9.18
C ILE A 100 -11.28 -10.43 8.29
N GLN A 101 -11.96 -9.64 7.45
CA GLN A 101 -11.27 -8.66 6.60
C GLN A 101 -10.66 -7.52 7.42
N LEU A 102 -11.32 -7.08 8.48
CA LEU A 102 -10.78 -6.07 9.40
C LEU A 102 -9.57 -6.59 10.19
N GLU A 103 -9.61 -7.85 10.65
CA GLU A 103 -8.46 -8.53 11.28
C GLU A 103 -7.26 -8.53 10.33
N TYR A 104 -7.47 -8.82 9.05
CA TYR A 104 -6.41 -8.79 8.05
C TYR A 104 -5.83 -7.39 7.80
N ILE A 105 -6.69 -6.38 7.67
CA ILE A 105 -6.26 -4.97 7.53
C ILE A 105 -5.46 -4.52 8.74
N ASN A 106 -5.93 -4.84 9.94
CA ASN A 106 -5.28 -4.52 11.20
C ASN A 106 -3.91 -5.22 11.33
N ARG A 107 -3.84 -6.52 11.05
CA ARG A 107 -2.61 -7.32 11.08
C ARG A 107 -1.56 -6.76 10.11
N LEU A 108 -1.98 -6.34 8.92
CA LEU A 108 -1.12 -5.72 7.92
C LEU A 108 -0.75 -4.26 8.24
N GLU A 109 -1.28 -3.67 9.31
CA GLU A 109 -1.07 -2.26 9.68
C GLU A 109 -1.43 -1.28 8.56
N ILE A 110 -2.51 -1.53 7.80
CA ILE A 110 -2.98 -0.64 6.74
C ILE A 110 -3.77 0.56 7.33
N ASN A 111 -3.30 1.10 8.45
CA ASN A 111 -3.96 2.18 9.20
C ASN A 111 -4.04 3.47 8.37
N VAL A 112 -3.13 3.62 7.41
CA VAL A 112 -3.13 4.73 6.44
C VAL A 112 -4.37 4.77 5.55
N ALA A 113 -5.10 3.66 5.43
CA ALA A 113 -6.38 3.58 4.73
C ALA A 113 -7.58 3.95 5.62
N PHE A 114 -7.40 4.13 6.93
CA PHE A 114 -8.51 4.39 7.86
C PHE A 114 -9.35 5.60 7.49
N PRO A 115 -8.79 6.75 7.04
CA PRO A 115 -9.61 7.84 6.52
C PRO A 115 -10.59 7.36 5.43
N PHE A 116 -10.09 6.72 4.38
CA PHE A 116 -10.94 6.16 3.34
C PHE A 116 -11.95 5.14 3.88
N LEU A 117 -11.48 4.17 4.67
CA LEU A 117 -12.31 3.09 5.19
C LEU A 117 -13.38 3.55 6.17
N LEU A 118 -13.16 4.61 6.95
CA LEU A 118 -14.19 5.20 7.81
C LEU A 118 -15.41 5.61 7.01
N LYS A 119 -15.19 6.22 5.84
CA LYS A 119 -16.27 6.71 5.00
C LYS A 119 -16.95 5.58 4.23
N VAL A 120 -16.19 4.61 3.72
CA VAL A 120 -16.77 3.40 3.13
C VAL A 120 -17.60 2.61 4.15
N TYR A 121 -17.14 2.51 5.39
CA TYR A 121 -17.87 1.85 6.46
C TYR A 121 -19.18 2.58 6.77
N ASP A 122 -19.15 3.91 6.86
CA ASP A 122 -20.34 4.77 7.01
C ASP A 122 -21.34 4.54 5.86
N ASP A 123 -20.86 4.44 4.62
CA ASP A 123 -21.68 4.14 3.44
C ASP A 123 -22.34 2.74 3.54
N TYR A 124 -21.64 1.75 4.09
CA TYR A 124 -22.23 0.42 4.36
C TYR A 124 -23.33 0.50 5.44
N VAL A 125 -23.06 1.16 6.56
CA VAL A 125 -24.03 1.26 7.67
C VAL A 125 -25.26 2.09 7.30
N THR A 126 -25.07 3.11 6.47
CA THR A 126 -26.16 3.94 5.93
C THR A 126 -26.84 3.34 4.69
N LYS A 127 -26.41 2.14 4.27
CA LYS A 127 -26.99 1.35 3.16
C LYS A 127 -26.85 1.98 1.77
N ILE A 128 -25.81 2.79 1.56
CA ILE A 128 -25.38 3.26 0.23
C ILE A 128 -24.77 2.09 -0.55
N ILE A 129 -24.02 1.22 0.14
CA ILE A 129 -23.48 -0.03 -0.39
C ILE A 129 -23.94 -1.23 0.43
N ASP A 130 -24.00 -2.39 -0.21
CA ASP A 130 -24.33 -3.65 0.45
C ASP A 130 -23.09 -4.30 1.10
N LYS A 131 -23.31 -5.38 1.84
CA LYS A 131 -22.25 -6.14 2.50
C LYS A 131 -21.23 -6.70 1.50
N ALA A 132 -21.69 -7.18 0.35
CA ALA A 132 -20.82 -7.78 -0.66
C ALA A 132 -19.83 -6.73 -1.20
N THR A 133 -20.35 -5.57 -1.61
CA THR A 133 -19.53 -4.45 -2.08
C THR A 133 -18.56 -3.97 -1.00
N PHE A 134 -18.99 -3.91 0.26
CA PHE A 134 -18.11 -3.51 1.35
C PHE A 134 -16.94 -4.50 1.54
N ILE A 135 -17.22 -5.80 1.54
CA ILE A 135 -16.18 -6.85 1.61
C ILE A 135 -15.25 -6.76 0.40
N ASP A 136 -15.79 -6.59 -0.80
CA ASP A 136 -14.98 -6.45 -2.03
C ASP A 136 -14.02 -5.26 -1.95
N ILE A 137 -14.46 -4.12 -1.39
CA ILE A 137 -13.57 -2.98 -1.13
C ILE A 137 -12.47 -3.34 -0.12
N LEU A 138 -12.81 -3.98 1.00
CA LEU A 138 -11.80 -4.36 2.00
C LEU A 138 -10.77 -5.33 1.42
N GLU A 139 -11.20 -6.31 0.62
CA GLU A 139 -10.31 -7.25 -0.07
C GLU A 139 -9.46 -6.55 -1.13
N PHE A 140 -10.04 -5.59 -1.86
CA PHE A 140 -9.33 -4.82 -2.86
C PHE A 140 -8.20 -3.97 -2.28
N ILE A 141 -8.45 -3.28 -1.15
CA ILE A 141 -7.46 -2.49 -0.43
C ILE A 141 -6.32 -3.37 0.10
N GLN A 142 -6.65 -4.57 0.58
CA GLN A 142 -5.66 -5.57 0.96
C GLN A 142 -4.83 -6.03 -0.24
N SER A 143 -5.46 -6.37 -1.36
CA SER A 143 -4.77 -6.78 -2.60
C SER A 143 -3.78 -5.72 -3.08
N TYR A 144 -4.25 -4.47 -3.17
CA TYR A 144 -3.42 -3.33 -3.55
C TYR A 144 -2.21 -3.17 -2.63
N THR A 145 -2.43 -3.14 -1.32
CA THR A 145 -1.34 -2.94 -0.35
C THR A 145 -0.38 -4.12 -0.31
N TRP A 146 -0.90 -5.34 -0.39
CA TRP A 146 -0.11 -6.56 -0.30
C TRP A 146 0.74 -6.78 -1.56
N ARG A 147 0.20 -6.54 -2.75
CA ARG A 147 0.97 -6.60 -4.01
C ARG A 147 2.12 -5.58 -4.00
N ARG A 148 1.87 -4.35 -3.55
CA ARG A 148 2.91 -3.33 -3.35
C ARG A 148 4.01 -3.78 -2.39
N PHE A 149 3.63 -4.43 -1.28
CA PHE A 149 4.59 -5.00 -0.34
C PHE A 149 5.44 -6.12 -0.95
N ILE A 150 4.85 -6.99 -1.79
CA ILE A 150 5.58 -8.08 -2.46
C ILE A 150 6.66 -7.53 -3.40
N VAL A 151 6.35 -6.51 -4.20
CA VAL A 151 7.31 -5.89 -5.13
C VAL A 151 8.24 -4.87 -4.47
N GLY A 152 8.07 -4.58 -3.18
CA GLY A 152 8.96 -3.70 -2.42
C GLY A 152 8.69 -2.20 -2.59
N LEU A 153 7.49 -1.81 -3.00
CA LEU A 153 7.11 -0.40 -3.11
C LEU A 153 7.00 0.29 -1.74
N PRO A 154 7.38 1.56 -1.63
CA PRO A 154 7.43 2.26 -0.36
C PRO A 154 6.01 2.57 0.18
N THR A 155 5.85 2.60 1.50
CA THR A 155 4.53 2.77 2.15
C THR A 155 4.11 4.23 2.31
N ASN A 156 5.03 5.18 2.17
CA ASN A 156 4.76 6.62 2.30
C ASN A 156 3.73 7.13 1.28
N ALA A 157 3.73 6.57 0.07
CA ALA A 157 2.77 6.91 -0.99
C ALA A 157 1.31 6.59 -0.61
N LEU A 158 1.08 5.55 0.19
CA LEU A 158 -0.26 5.08 0.55
C LEU A 158 -1.10 6.15 1.27
N ASN A 159 -0.45 6.95 2.13
CA ASN A 159 -1.13 8.03 2.84
C ASN A 159 -1.79 9.03 1.88
N LYS A 160 -1.06 9.43 0.82
CA LYS A 160 -1.57 10.39 -0.18
C LYS A 160 -2.68 9.76 -1.01
N ILE A 161 -2.49 8.50 -1.40
CA ILE A 161 -3.46 7.73 -2.20
C ILE A 161 -4.80 7.62 -1.46
N PHE A 162 -4.79 7.12 -0.22
CA PHE A 162 -6.04 6.92 0.53
C PHE A 162 -6.69 8.21 1.01
N MET A 163 -5.92 9.28 1.22
CA MET A 163 -6.48 10.59 1.57
C MET A 163 -7.44 11.11 0.49
N GLY A 164 -7.09 10.97 -0.79
CA GLY A 164 -7.90 11.45 -1.92
C GLY A 164 -8.80 10.41 -2.57
N LEU A 165 -8.71 9.13 -2.18
CA LEU A 165 -9.40 8.03 -2.85
C LEU A 165 -10.92 8.17 -2.80
N TYR A 166 -11.46 8.62 -1.67
CA TYR A 166 -12.92 8.74 -1.50
C TYR A 166 -13.54 9.77 -2.46
N ASP A 167 -12.81 10.84 -2.82
CA ASP A 167 -13.29 11.85 -3.78
C ASP A 167 -13.49 11.29 -5.19
N LYS A 168 -12.90 10.13 -5.49
CA LYS A 168 -13.01 9.46 -6.79
C LYS A 168 -14.11 8.39 -6.82
N VAL A 169 -14.79 8.17 -5.69
CA VAL A 169 -15.89 7.20 -5.60
C VAL A 169 -17.11 7.73 -6.34
N ASN A 170 -17.59 6.94 -7.31
CA ASN A 170 -18.89 7.14 -7.93
C ASN A 170 -19.89 6.17 -7.29
N GLN A 171 -20.88 6.69 -6.56
CA GLN A 171 -21.86 5.85 -5.85
C GLN A 171 -22.66 4.91 -6.77
N SER A 172 -22.86 5.27 -8.05
CA SER A 172 -23.56 4.39 -9.00
C SER A 172 -22.71 3.20 -9.45
N ASN A 173 -21.38 3.33 -9.41
CA ASN A 173 -20.39 2.31 -9.80
C ASN A 173 -19.30 2.20 -8.73
N TYR A 174 -19.72 1.94 -7.49
CA TYR A 174 -18.88 2.14 -6.29
C TYR A 174 -17.55 1.38 -6.37
N LEU A 175 -17.60 0.05 -6.46
CA LEU A 175 -16.42 -0.81 -6.53
C LEU A 175 -15.55 -0.49 -7.75
N GLU A 176 -16.15 -0.39 -8.93
CA GLU A 176 -15.44 -0.14 -10.18
C GLU A 176 -14.70 1.20 -10.17
N SER A 177 -15.30 2.26 -9.62
CA SER A 177 -14.66 3.58 -9.52
C SER A 177 -13.41 3.58 -8.62
N VAL A 178 -13.46 2.83 -7.51
CA VAL A 178 -12.30 2.63 -6.63
C VAL A 178 -11.23 1.79 -7.34
N GLN A 179 -11.65 0.74 -8.04
CA GLN A 179 -10.75 -0.13 -8.82
C GLN A 179 -10.02 0.64 -9.91
N LEU A 180 -10.75 1.39 -10.73
CA LEU A 180 -10.21 2.27 -11.77
C LEU A 180 -9.20 3.25 -11.20
N THR A 181 -9.53 3.90 -10.08
CA THR A 181 -8.66 4.91 -9.46
C THR A 181 -7.32 4.33 -9.01
N LEU A 182 -7.28 3.11 -8.47
CA LEU A 182 -6.03 2.48 -8.02
C LEU A 182 -5.26 1.81 -9.17
N VAL A 183 -5.97 1.25 -10.15
CA VAL A 183 -5.34 0.66 -11.35
C VAL A 183 -4.68 1.73 -12.22
N SER A 184 -5.28 2.92 -12.32
CA SER A 184 -4.72 4.04 -13.10
C SER A 184 -3.50 4.70 -12.45
N LYS A 185 -3.07 4.24 -11.27
CA LYS A 185 -1.88 4.75 -10.59
C LYS A 185 -0.61 4.25 -11.27
N SER A 186 0.45 5.06 -11.22
CA SER A 186 1.72 4.84 -11.90
C SER A 186 2.92 5.05 -10.95
N GLY A 187 4.14 4.77 -11.42
CA GLY A 187 5.37 4.95 -10.63
C GLY A 187 5.31 4.29 -9.25
N ILE A 188 5.62 5.05 -8.20
CA ILE A 188 5.61 4.54 -6.81
C ILE A 188 4.19 4.31 -6.24
N GLN A 189 3.16 4.88 -6.87
CA GLN A 189 1.76 4.76 -6.46
C GLN A 189 1.03 3.60 -7.16
N ARG A 190 1.64 3.01 -8.19
CA ARG A 190 0.98 2.02 -9.05
C ARG A 190 0.45 0.79 -8.31
N PHE A 191 -0.48 0.12 -8.97
CA PHE A 191 -0.95 -1.20 -8.59
C PHE A 191 -0.13 -2.28 -9.34
N PRO A 192 0.72 -3.07 -8.66
CA PRO A 192 1.53 -4.09 -9.33
C PRO A 192 0.69 -5.17 -10.04
N LYS A 193 1.04 -5.43 -11.31
CA LYS A 193 0.39 -6.43 -12.17
C LYS A 193 0.86 -7.85 -11.82
N ASP A 194 0.13 -8.84 -12.34
CA ASP A 194 0.35 -10.26 -12.02
C ASP A 194 1.78 -10.72 -12.33
N LEU A 195 2.30 -10.41 -13.53
CA LEU A 195 3.65 -10.81 -13.94
C LEU A 195 4.72 -10.28 -12.96
N GLU A 196 4.67 -8.98 -12.68
CA GLU A 196 5.60 -8.30 -11.79
C GLU A 196 5.55 -8.89 -10.37
N VAL A 197 4.35 -9.13 -9.85
CA VAL A 197 4.17 -9.69 -8.50
C VAL A 197 4.67 -11.12 -8.43
N VAL A 198 4.42 -11.93 -9.46
CA VAL A 198 4.90 -13.32 -9.53
C VAL A 198 6.42 -13.37 -9.58
N GLU A 199 7.06 -12.54 -10.41
CA GLU A 199 8.53 -12.46 -10.49
C GLU A 199 9.15 -12.07 -9.15
N ALA A 200 8.61 -11.04 -8.49
CA ALA A 200 9.06 -10.61 -7.17
C ALA A 200 8.82 -11.70 -6.10
N LEU A 201 7.66 -12.35 -6.11
CA LEU A 201 7.30 -13.38 -5.14
C LEU A 201 8.22 -14.60 -5.23
N LYS A 202 8.68 -14.96 -6.43
CA LYS A 202 9.54 -16.14 -6.68
C LYS A 202 10.83 -16.12 -5.86
N VAL A 203 11.43 -14.94 -5.70
CA VAL A 203 12.73 -14.76 -5.06
C VAL A 203 12.65 -14.07 -3.70
N LYS A 204 11.45 -13.66 -3.26
CA LYS A 204 11.28 -12.93 -2.00
C LYS A 204 11.65 -13.82 -0.81
N ASP A 205 12.47 -13.28 0.09
CA ASP A 205 12.72 -13.86 1.42
C ASP A 205 11.44 -13.74 2.27
N VAL A 206 10.51 -14.68 2.06
CA VAL A 206 9.24 -14.74 2.79
C VAL A 206 9.47 -15.08 4.25
N TYR A 207 10.44 -15.94 4.58
CA TYR A 207 10.71 -16.24 6.00
C TYR A 207 11.31 -15.04 6.75
N GLY A 208 12.02 -14.13 6.09
CA GLY A 208 12.65 -12.95 6.68
C GLY A 208 11.70 -11.79 6.97
N ILE A 209 10.51 -11.71 6.34
CA ILE A 209 9.56 -10.59 6.59
C ILE A 209 8.96 -10.65 8.00
N LYS A 210 8.35 -9.58 8.51
CA LYS A 210 7.73 -9.55 9.86
C LYS A 210 6.80 -10.76 10.10
N SER A 211 6.84 -11.33 11.31
CA SER A 211 6.10 -12.57 11.64
C SER A 211 4.62 -12.54 11.28
N LYS A 212 3.93 -11.46 11.65
CA LYS A 212 2.51 -11.24 11.31
C LYS A 212 2.22 -11.28 9.79
N ASN A 213 3.15 -10.81 8.95
CA ASN A 213 3.01 -10.81 7.49
C ASN A 213 3.21 -12.22 6.92
N ARG A 214 4.10 -13.02 7.53
CA ARG A 214 4.29 -14.44 7.16
C ARG A 214 3.07 -15.27 7.49
N VAL A 215 2.56 -15.09 8.71
CA VAL A 215 1.34 -15.76 9.19
C VAL A 215 0.15 -15.36 8.32
N TYR A 216 -0.01 -14.07 8.01
CA TYR A 216 -1.02 -13.59 7.05
C TYR A 216 -0.95 -14.32 5.71
N LEU A 217 0.22 -14.36 5.06
CA LEU A 217 0.40 -14.99 3.76
C LEU A 217 0.02 -16.48 3.79
N LEU A 218 0.58 -17.23 4.73
CA LEU A 218 0.39 -18.68 4.81
C LEU A 218 -1.04 -19.04 5.25
N GLU A 219 -1.64 -18.28 6.18
CA GLU A 219 -3.02 -18.48 6.59
C GLU A 219 -3.99 -18.24 5.42
N ARG A 220 -3.77 -17.18 4.63
CA ARG A 220 -4.61 -16.87 3.47
C ARG A 220 -4.51 -17.94 2.41
N LEU A 221 -3.30 -18.44 2.14
CA LEU A 221 -3.10 -19.56 1.22
C LEU A 221 -3.75 -20.84 1.73
N GLU A 222 -3.60 -21.16 3.01
CA GLU A 222 -4.21 -22.34 3.63
C GLU A 222 -5.74 -22.30 3.54
N ASN A 223 -6.34 -21.15 3.85
CA ASN A 223 -7.80 -21.02 4.00
C ASN A 223 -8.57 -20.60 2.74
N HIS A 224 -7.91 -20.27 1.63
CA HIS A 224 -8.62 -19.86 0.42
C HIS A 224 -9.52 -20.99 -0.12
N ASN A 225 -10.79 -20.69 -0.40
CA ASN A 225 -11.80 -21.69 -0.78
C ASN A 225 -11.90 -22.90 0.19
N ASN A 226 -11.60 -22.68 1.48
CA ASN A 226 -11.75 -23.70 2.52
C ASN A 226 -12.89 -23.32 3.48
N LYS A 227 -13.96 -24.13 3.50
CA LYS A 227 -15.09 -23.95 4.43
C LYS A 227 -14.73 -24.35 5.87
N GLU A 228 -13.79 -25.28 6.03
CA GLU A 228 -13.26 -25.73 7.32
C GLU A 228 -12.01 -24.92 7.67
N ARG A 229 -12.23 -23.65 8.04
CA ARG A 229 -11.12 -22.71 8.30
C ARG A 229 -10.17 -23.27 9.37
N VAL A 230 -8.90 -23.34 9.01
CA VAL A 230 -7.80 -23.68 9.91
C VAL A 230 -7.35 -22.40 10.63
N GLN A 231 -7.43 -22.40 11.96
CA GLN A 231 -6.92 -21.30 12.78
C GLN A 231 -5.40 -21.38 12.87
N ILE A 232 -4.72 -20.42 12.24
CA ILE A 232 -3.25 -20.32 12.23
C ILE A 232 -2.78 -19.22 13.19
N GLU A 233 -3.40 -18.04 13.14
CA GLU A 233 -3.07 -16.97 14.07
C GLU A 233 -3.39 -17.36 15.52
N ASN A 234 -2.47 -17.02 16.43
CA ASN A 234 -2.51 -17.34 17.86
C ASN A 234 -2.56 -18.84 18.16
N ASN A 235 -2.28 -19.70 17.18
CA ASN A 235 -2.17 -21.14 17.37
C ASN A 235 -0.70 -21.54 17.51
N THR A 236 -0.29 -21.90 18.73
CA THR A 236 1.10 -22.32 19.00
C THR A 236 1.43 -23.70 18.47
N ASP A 237 0.42 -24.53 18.18
CA ASP A 237 0.63 -25.89 17.70
C ASP A 237 1.03 -25.92 16.24
N ILE A 238 0.58 -24.94 15.43
CA ILE A 238 0.92 -24.83 14.02
C ILE A 238 2.04 -23.82 13.83
N THR A 239 3.18 -24.30 13.34
CA THR A 239 4.36 -23.46 13.06
C THR A 239 4.71 -23.47 11.59
N ILE A 240 5.54 -22.52 11.18
CA ILE A 240 6.11 -22.50 9.83
C ILE A 240 7.25 -23.52 9.78
N GLU A 241 7.19 -24.41 8.79
CA GLU A 241 8.19 -25.44 8.54
C GLU A 241 8.91 -25.20 7.21
N HIS A 242 10.21 -25.50 7.22
CA HIS A 242 11.08 -25.49 6.05
C HIS A 242 11.17 -26.88 5.46
N ILE A 243 10.70 -27.04 4.21
CA ILE A 243 10.70 -28.35 3.55
C ILE A 243 12.14 -28.82 3.32
N PHE A 244 12.95 -27.98 2.65
CA PHE A 244 14.42 -28.00 2.74
C PHE A 244 14.85 -27.21 3.98
N PRO A 245 15.44 -27.84 5.01
CA PRO A 245 15.75 -27.18 6.27
C PRO A 245 16.80 -26.07 6.13
N GLN A 246 16.77 -25.08 7.05
CA GLN A 246 17.83 -24.07 7.14
C GLN A 246 19.19 -24.69 7.52
N ASN A 247 19.15 -25.74 8.36
CA ASN A 247 20.31 -26.51 8.78
C ASN A 247 20.16 -27.96 8.31
N PRO A 248 20.26 -28.24 6.99
CA PRO A 248 19.97 -29.56 6.45
C PRO A 248 20.95 -30.61 6.99
N ASP A 249 20.45 -31.81 7.29
CA ASP A 249 21.27 -32.97 7.63
C ASP A 249 22.28 -33.28 6.49
N VAL A 250 23.43 -33.85 6.83
CA VAL A 250 24.47 -34.26 5.86
C VAL A 250 23.90 -35.17 4.78
N LYS A 251 22.88 -35.99 5.09
CA LYS A 251 22.19 -36.85 4.12
C LYS A 251 21.58 -36.08 2.94
N TRP A 252 21.20 -34.81 3.10
CA TRP A 252 20.69 -34.01 1.98
C TRP A 252 21.70 -33.84 0.83
N LYS A 253 23.00 -33.87 1.13
CA LYS A 253 24.07 -33.82 0.11
C LYS A 253 24.13 -35.09 -0.76
N GLN A 254 23.49 -36.17 -0.33
CA GLN A 254 23.40 -37.42 -1.08
C GLN A 254 22.15 -37.48 -1.96
N GLU A 255 21.11 -36.69 -1.63
CA GLU A 255 19.83 -36.63 -2.35
C GLU A 255 19.84 -35.61 -3.51
N LEU A 256 20.74 -34.63 -3.46
CA LEU A 256 20.84 -33.53 -4.42
C LEU A 256 22.25 -33.45 -5.00
N ALA A 257 22.36 -32.99 -6.25
CA ALA A 257 23.64 -32.61 -6.82
C ALA A 257 24.25 -31.44 -6.02
N ASN A 258 25.58 -31.37 -5.93
CA ASN A 258 26.25 -30.41 -5.05
C ASN A 258 25.94 -28.94 -5.41
N ASP A 259 25.88 -28.63 -6.71
CA ASP A 259 25.48 -27.32 -7.23
C ASP A 259 24.02 -26.99 -6.90
N GLU A 260 23.10 -27.96 -7.07
CA GLU A 260 21.69 -27.81 -6.72
C GLU A 260 21.50 -27.58 -5.21
N PHE A 261 22.20 -28.35 -4.37
CA PHE A 261 22.17 -28.19 -2.91
C PHE A 261 22.59 -26.78 -2.49
N VAL A 262 23.72 -26.28 -3.02
CA VAL A 262 24.21 -24.92 -2.72
C VAL A 262 23.22 -23.88 -3.20
N TYR A 263 22.70 -24.03 -4.42
CA TYR A 263 21.74 -23.08 -4.99
C TYR A 263 20.45 -22.97 -4.16
N ILE A 264 19.86 -24.10 -3.75
CA ILE A 264 18.66 -24.13 -2.90
C ILE A 264 18.97 -23.47 -1.56
N LYS A 265 20.09 -23.86 -0.94
CA LYS A 265 20.49 -23.37 0.38
C LYS A 265 20.65 -21.85 0.40
N GLU A 266 21.30 -21.28 -0.61
CA GLU A 266 21.62 -19.86 -0.65
C GLU A 266 20.46 -18.99 -1.16
N ASN A 267 19.62 -19.50 -2.07
CA ASN A 267 18.65 -18.66 -2.79
C ASN A 267 17.19 -19.00 -2.51
N LEU A 268 16.88 -20.26 -2.17
CA LEU A 268 15.49 -20.75 -2.14
C LEU A 268 15.00 -21.15 -0.74
N THR A 269 15.90 -21.32 0.24
CA THR A 269 15.57 -21.76 1.60
C THR A 269 14.39 -21.00 2.22
N ASN A 270 14.36 -19.68 2.08
CA ASN A 270 13.34 -18.85 2.72
C ASN A 270 12.21 -18.39 1.78
N THR A 271 12.16 -18.93 0.56
CA THR A 271 11.15 -18.56 -0.43
C THR A 271 9.82 -19.25 -0.14
N ILE A 272 8.72 -18.69 -0.66
CA ILE A 272 7.36 -19.22 -0.47
C ILE A 272 7.24 -20.71 -0.82
N SER A 273 7.96 -21.17 -1.84
CA SER A 273 7.92 -22.56 -2.28
C SER A 273 8.54 -23.53 -1.29
N ASN A 274 9.48 -23.08 -0.47
CA ASN A 274 10.13 -23.94 0.51
C ASN A 274 9.48 -23.89 1.90
N LEU A 275 8.44 -23.06 2.07
CA LEU A 275 7.74 -22.89 3.33
C LEU A 275 6.40 -23.63 3.32
N THR A 276 6.03 -24.14 4.48
CA THR A 276 4.72 -24.72 4.73
C THR A 276 4.29 -24.52 6.18
N LEU A 277 3.07 -24.96 6.52
CA LEU A 277 2.58 -25.03 7.89
C LEU A 277 2.66 -26.47 8.39
N SER A 278 3.04 -26.66 9.65
CA SER A 278 3.13 -27.98 10.28
C SER A 278 2.82 -27.94 11.76
N GLY A 279 1.97 -28.89 12.19
CA GLY A 279 1.76 -29.21 13.60
C GLY A 279 2.84 -30.11 14.20
N ASN A 280 3.76 -30.62 13.37
CA ASN A 280 4.76 -31.62 13.75
C ASN A 280 6.19 -31.17 13.43
N ASN A 281 6.42 -29.86 13.30
CA ASN A 281 7.70 -29.28 12.89
C ASN A 281 8.88 -29.84 13.70
N GLY A 282 8.76 -29.90 15.04
CA GLY A 282 9.82 -30.47 15.90
C GLY A 282 10.17 -31.93 15.60
N LYS A 283 9.19 -32.75 15.14
CA LYS A 283 9.45 -34.14 14.73
C LYS A 283 10.08 -34.22 13.34
N LEU A 284 9.67 -33.36 12.40
CA LEU A 284 10.20 -33.31 11.04
C LEU A 284 11.67 -32.84 11.05
N GLY A 285 11.95 -31.70 11.68
CA GLY A 285 13.29 -31.17 11.91
C GLY A 285 14.15 -31.07 10.65
N ASN A 286 15.40 -31.51 10.72
CA ASN A 286 16.37 -31.38 9.62
C ASN A 286 16.42 -32.60 8.67
N LYS A 287 15.48 -33.54 8.80
CA LYS A 287 15.44 -34.79 8.03
C LYS A 287 15.33 -34.55 6.53
N ILE A 288 15.72 -35.54 5.73
CA ILE A 288 15.53 -35.52 4.27
C ILE A 288 14.05 -35.55 3.92
N PHE A 289 13.72 -35.05 2.74
CA PHE A 289 12.32 -34.90 2.32
C PHE A 289 11.51 -36.19 2.41
N LYS A 290 12.06 -37.32 1.95
CA LYS A 290 11.37 -38.61 1.99
C LYS A 290 11.02 -39.04 3.42
N GLU A 291 11.95 -38.86 4.36
CA GLU A 291 11.71 -39.11 5.79
C GLU A 291 10.63 -38.17 6.35
N LYS A 292 10.64 -36.88 5.98
CA LYS A 292 9.59 -35.92 6.39
C LYS A 292 8.22 -36.26 5.78
N ARG A 293 8.18 -36.69 4.53
CA ARG A 293 6.95 -37.02 3.79
C ARG A 293 6.28 -38.27 4.36
N ASP A 294 7.07 -39.33 4.57
CA ASP A 294 6.59 -40.67 4.90
C ASP A 294 6.55 -40.96 6.42
N MET A 295 6.84 -39.96 7.27
CA MET A 295 6.82 -40.12 8.73
C MET A 295 5.43 -40.51 9.23
N LYS A 296 5.33 -41.64 9.92
CA LYS A 296 4.08 -42.09 10.54
C LYS A 296 3.56 -41.04 11.55
N ASP A 297 2.26 -40.75 11.51
CA ASP A 297 1.53 -39.83 12.40
C ASP A 297 1.96 -38.35 12.36
N ALA A 298 2.97 -37.99 11.55
CA ALA A 298 3.56 -36.65 11.56
C ALA A 298 3.99 -36.12 10.18
N GLY A 299 4.09 -37.00 9.18
CA GLY A 299 4.61 -36.66 7.87
C GLY A 299 3.63 -35.94 6.96
N TYR A 300 4.15 -35.38 5.87
CA TYR A 300 3.33 -34.61 4.92
C TYR A 300 2.18 -35.40 4.31
N LYS A 301 2.31 -36.73 4.14
CA LYS A 301 1.23 -37.61 3.66
C LYS A 301 0.03 -37.68 4.60
N GLU A 302 0.26 -37.54 5.90
CA GLU A 302 -0.78 -37.61 6.93
C GLU A 302 -1.33 -36.22 7.30
N SER A 303 -0.75 -35.15 6.73
CA SER A 303 -1.15 -33.78 7.02
C SER A 303 -2.51 -33.44 6.40
N ARG A 304 -3.38 -32.82 7.21
CA ARG A 304 -4.68 -32.29 6.75
C ARG A 304 -4.60 -30.88 6.16
N LEU A 305 -3.47 -30.20 6.31
CA LEU A 305 -3.26 -28.85 5.82
C LEU A 305 -3.16 -28.81 4.29
N TRP A 306 -3.88 -27.89 3.67
CA TRP A 306 -3.90 -27.68 2.22
C TRP A 306 -2.50 -27.40 1.66
N LEU A 307 -1.69 -26.61 2.38
CA LEU A 307 -0.31 -26.30 2.01
C LEU A 307 0.60 -27.55 1.89
N ASN A 308 0.22 -28.67 2.48
CA ASN A 308 0.98 -29.93 2.44
C ASN A 308 0.45 -30.95 1.42
N LYS A 309 -0.71 -30.70 0.80
CA LYS A 309 -1.40 -31.69 -0.07
C LYS A 309 -0.58 -32.16 -1.27
N ASP A 310 0.20 -31.27 -1.87
CA ASP A 310 1.14 -31.61 -2.95
C ASP A 310 2.39 -32.32 -2.45
N LEU A 311 2.87 -31.98 -1.25
CA LEU A 311 4.09 -32.55 -0.67
C LEU A 311 3.97 -34.06 -0.46
N ALA A 312 2.76 -34.55 -0.23
CA ALA A 312 2.45 -35.97 -0.18
C ALA A 312 2.81 -36.73 -1.48
N ASN A 313 2.83 -36.05 -2.63
CA ASN A 313 2.93 -36.65 -3.96
C ASN A 313 4.32 -36.51 -4.61
N TYR A 314 5.22 -35.69 -4.07
CA TYR A 314 6.59 -35.61 -4.58
C TYR A 314 7.43 -36.76 -4.03
N ASP A 315 8.37 -37.29 -4.83
CA ASP A 315 9.30 -38.36 -4.42
C ASP A 315 10.63 -37.86 -3.85
N LYS A 316 11.03 -36.67 -4.27
CA LYS A 316 12.24 -35.97 -3.84
C LYS A 316 11.95 -34.48 -3.68
N TRP A 317 12.94 -33.72 -3.24
CA TRP A 317 12.80 -32.27 -3.07
C TRP A 317 14.02 -31.54 -3.61
N GLY A 318 13.97 -31.22 -4.90
CA GLY A 318 14.96 -30.40 -5.58
C GLY A 318 14.33 -29.16 -6.23
N LYS A 319 15.10 -28.56 -7.14
CA LYS A 319 14.73 -27.35 -7.88
C LYS A 319 13.43 -27.54 -8.67
N THR A 320 13.28 -28.69 -9.34
CA THR A 320 12.08 -28.98 -10.15
C THR A 320 10.81 -29.02 -9.29
N GLU A 321 10.86 -29.60 -8.09
CA GLU A 321 9.71 -29.65 -7.19
C GLU A 321 9.40 -28.27 -6.58
N LEU A 322 10.44 -27.48 -6.25
CA LEU A 322 10.29 -26.08 -5.82
C LEU A 322 9.62 -25.22 -6.89
N GLU A 323 9.99 -25.37 -8.16
CA GLU A 323 9.39 -24.66 -9.29
C GLU A 323 7.92 -25.06 -9.51
N LYS A 324 7.62 -26.36 -9.53
CA LYS A 324 6.24 -26.86 -9.64
C LYS A 324 5.35 -26.38 -8.49
N ARG A 325 5.89 -26.39 -7.26
CA ARG A 325 5.16 -25.85 -6.10
C ARG A 325 4.97 -24.35 -6.23
N PHE A 326 5.98 -23.61 -6.69
CA PHE A 326 5.86 -22.17 -6.92
C PHE A 326 4.70 -21.86 -7.86
N GLU A 327 4.61 -22.54 -9.00
CA GLU A 327 3.52 -22.35 -9.98
C GLU A 327 2.14 -22.57 -9.38
N ARG A 328 1.98 -23.58 -8.50
CA ARG A 328 0.71 -23.81 -7.81
C ARG A 328 0.40 -22.69 -6.82
N LEU A 329 1.38 -22.31 -5.99
CA LEU A 329 1.19 -21.30 -4.96
C LEU A 329 0.98 -19.90 -5.56
N SER A 330 1.65 -19.57 -6.66
CA SER A 330 1.50 -18.28 -7.35
C SER A 330 0.12 -18.13 -7.99
N LYS A 331 -0.41 -19.18 -8.63
CA LYS A 331 -1.80 -19.17 -9.14
C LYS A 331 -2.80 -18.84 -8.04
N ARG A 332 -2.70 -19.55 -6.91
CA ARG A 332 -3.57 -19.30 -5.75
C ARG A 332 -3.35 -17.94 -5.09
N PHE A 333 -2.10 -17.46 -5.07
CA PHE A 333 -1.79 -16.11 -4.62
C PHE A 333 -2.58 -15.08 -5.45
N LEU A 334 -2.59 -15.22 -6.79
CA LEU A 334 -3.30 -14.29 -7.67
C LEU A 334 -4.83 -14.38 -7.53
N GLU A 335 -5.37 -15.52 -7.14
CA GLU A 335 -6.80 -15.67 -6.79
C GLU A 335 -7.16 -14.90 -5.50
N ILE A 336 -6.28 -14.91 -4.50
CA ILE A 336 -6.51 -14.28 -3.19
C ILE A 336 -6.29 -12.76 -3.25
N TRP A 337 -5.19 -12.33 -3.86
CA TRP A 337 -4.84 -10.93 -4.03
C TRP A 337 -4.98 -10.61 -5.50
N LYS A 338 -6.24 -10.45 -5.93
CA LYS A 338 -6.60 -10.29 -7.34
C LYS A 338 -6.24 -8.89 -7.88
N PHE A 339 -5.74 -8.84 -9.12
CA PHE A 339 -5.76 -7.63 -9.93
C PHE A 339 -7.13 -7.52 -10.58
N PRO A 340 -7.84 -6.39 -10.47
CA PRO A 340 -9.22 -6.30 -10.89
C PRO A 340 -9.31 -6.39 -12.42
N GLU A 341 -10.31 -7.11 -12.91
CA GLU A 341 -10.64 -7.15 -14.33
C GLU A 341 -11.65 -6.05 -14.61
N ILE A 342 -11.18 -4.92 -15.14
CA ILE A 342 -12.05 -3.77 -15.43
C ILE A 342 -12.41 -3.80 -16.92
N LYS A 343 -13.72 -3.92 -17.20
CA LYS A 343 -14.22 -3.92 -18.58
C LYS A 343 -13.95 -2.56 -19.22
N ASN A 344 -13.38 -2.55 -20.42
CA ASN A 344 -12.99 -1.35 -21.17
C ASN A 344 -11.83 -0.54 -20.56
N TYR A 345 -11.11 -1.04 -19.55
CA TYR A 345 -9.77 -0.54 -19.26
C TYR A 345 -8.82 -1.06 -20.35
N VAL A 346 -8.82 -0.37 -21.48
CA VAL A 346 -7.70 -0.46 -22.40
C VAL A 346 -6.61 0.40 -21.77
N GLU A 347 -5.50 -0.22 -21.42
CA GLU A 347 -4.27 0.51 -21.16
C GLU A 347 -3.85 1.11 -22.51
N ASP A 348 -4.54 2.18 -22.93
CA ASP A 348 -4.24 2.93 -24.14
C ASP A 348 -3.03 3.81 -23.83
N THR A 349 -1.92 3.17 -23.45
CA THR A 349 -0.62 3.80 -23.42
C THR A 349 -0.24 3.95 -24.87
N ASN A 350 -0.76 4.98 -25.51
CA ASN A 350 -0.51 5.36 -26.89
C ASN A 350 0.96 5.82 -27.03
N GLY A 351 1.93 5.08 -26.49
CA GLY A 351 3.28 5.49 -26.09
C GLY A 351 3.36 6.33 -24.81
N GLU A 352 2.23 6.59 -24.15
CA GLU A 352 2.14 7.41 -22.94
C GLU A 352 2.67 6.66 -21.71
N ILE A 353 3.69 7.21 -21.06
CA ILE A 353 4.33 6.64 -19.88
C ILE A 353 4.45 7.71 -18.81
N ASN A 354 4.19 7.34 -17.56
CA ASN A 354 4.47 8.23 -16.44
C ASN A 354 5.97 8.58 -16.42
N ILE A 355 6.33 9.84 -16.15
CA ILE A 355 7.74 10.28 -16.16
C ILE A 355 8.63 9.43 -15.23
N PHE A 356 8.10 8.90 -14.13
CA PHE A 356 8.82 8.05 -13.18
C PHE A 356 9.18 6.69 -13.75
N ASP A 357 8.32 6.14 -14.61
CA ASP A 357 8.51 4.86 -15.29
C ASP A 357 9.23 5.03 -16.65
N ALA A 358 9.33 6.27 -17.14
CA ALA A 358 9.98 6.58 -18.40
C ALA A 358 11.50 6.33 -18.37
N GLU A 359 12.01 5.73 -19.45
CA GLU A 359 13.45 5.68 -19.71
C GLU A 359 14.08 7.07 -19.74
N GLU A 360 15.39 7.12 -19.50
CA GLU A 360 16.15 8.37 -19.54
C GLU A 360 15.95 9.11 -20.87
N PRO A 361 15.81 10.45 -20.85
CA PRO A 361 15.50 11.25 -22.05
C PRO A 361 16.70 11.42 -23.00
N LYS A 362 17.75 10.61 -22.84
CA LYS A 362 18.98 10.71 -23.63
C LYS A 362 18.70 10.20 -25.06
N HIS A 363 19.01 11.02 -26.06
CA HIS A 363 18.71 10.78 -27.48
C HIS A 363 17.22 10.68 -27.84
N LYS A 364 16.31 10.83 -26.88
CA LYS A 364 14.86 10.80 -27.11
C LYS A 364 14.27 12.21 -27.26
N LYS A 365 13.24 12.35 -28.08
CA LYS A 365 12.44 13.58 -28.20
C LYS A 365 11.03 13.33 -27.67
N LEU A 366 10.45 14.32 -27.01
CA LEU A 366 9.05 14.23 -26.58
C LEU A 366 8.14 14.51 -27.77
N GLU A 367 7.04 13.77 -27.89
CA GLU A 367 5.92 14.11 -28.76
C GLU A 367 5.02 15.15 -28.07
N TYR A 368 4.65 14.85 -26.83
CA TYR A 368 3.93 15.74 -25.92
C TYR A 368 4.10 15.27 -24.47
N ALA A 369 3.58 16.06 -23.54
CA ALA A 369 3.37 15.65 -22.15
C ALA A 369 1.91 15.91 -21.75
N ILE A 370 1.44 15.26 -20.71
CA ILE A 370 0.15 15.54 -20.07
C ILE A 370 0.48 15.84 -18.62
N PHE A 371 0.09 17.02 -18.14
CA PHE A 371 0.28 17.42 -16.75
C PHE A 371 -1.07 17.84 -16.15
N PHE A 372 -1.48 17.25 -15.02
CA PHE A 372 -2.81 17.44 -14.42
C PHE A 372 -3.96 17.25 -15.42
N ASN A 373 -3.91 16.17 -16.20
CA ASN A 373 -4.84 15.87 -17.31
C ASN A 373 -4.91 16.94 -18.42
N GLN A 374 -4.00 17.92 -18.45
CA GLN A 374 -3.89 18.90 -19.51
C GLN A 374 -2.77 18.50 -20.48
N LYS A 375 -3.12 18.31 -21.76
CA LYS A 375 -2.13 18.02 -22.80
C LYS A 375 -1.26 19.25 -23.08
N LEU A 376 0.04 19.11 -22.84
CA LEU A 376 1.09 20.07 -23.14
C LEU A 376 1.77 19.67 -24.45
N ASN A 377 1.60 20.47 -25.51
CA ASN A 377 2.26 20.25 -26.81
C ASN A 377 3.76 20.66 -26.74
N ILE A 378 4.51 19.98 -25.88
CA ILE A 378 5.92 20.26 -25.57
C ILE A 378 6.78 19.11 -26.07
N THR A 379 7.67 19.41 -27.02
CA THR A 379 8.59 18.44 -27.61
C THR A 379 10.00 18.47 -27.01
N GLN A 380 10.31 19.50 -26.22
CA GLN A 380 11.64 19.73 -25.64
C GLN A 380 11.61 19.54 -24.12
N VAL A 381 12.53 18.72 -23.59
CA VAL A 381 12.68 18.48 -22.14
C VAL A 381 12.95 19.78 -21.36
N SER A 382 13.68 20.74 -21.95
CA SER A 382 13.90 22.06 -21.33
C SER A 382 12.61 22.84 -21.10
N LYS A 383 11.67 22.78 -22.06
CA LYS A 383 10.35 23.43 -21.94
C LYS A 383 9.47 22.69 -20.94
N LEU A 384 9.52 21.35 -20.94
CA LEU A 384 8.77 20.54 -19.98
C LEU A 384 9.21 20.85 -18.54
N TYR A 385 10.52 20.87 -18.31
CA TYR A 385 11.10 21.24 -17.01
C TYR A 385 10.62 22.60 -16.53
N PHE A 386 10.69 23.62 -17.39
CA PHE A 386 10.21 24.94 -17.04
C PHE A 386 8.72 24.93 -16.71
N GLU A 387 7.89 24.35 -17.57
CA GLU A 387 6.44 24.42 -17.43
C GLU A 387 5.94 23.70 -16.18
N VAL A 388 6.50 22.52 -15.88
CA VAL A 388 6.14 21.78 -14.67
C VAL A 388 6.57 22.54 -13.42
N ILE A 389 7.81 23.04 -13.35
CA ILE A 389 8.28 23.79 -12.17
C ILE A 389 7.48 25.09 -12.00
N ARG A 390 7.14 25.80 -13.09
CA ARG A 390 6.31 27.01 -13.06
C ARG A 390 4.92 26.71 -12.50
N GLN A 391 4.22 25.72 -13.02
CA GLN A 391 2.88 25.38 -12.54
C GLN A 391 2.89 24.91 -11.08
N LEU A 392 3.90 24.12 -10.67
CA LEU A 392 4.07 23.76 -9.25
C LEU A 392 4.30 24.99 -8.38
N PHE A 393 5.12 25.94 -8.84
CA PHE A 393 5.40 27.18 -8.12
C PHE A 393 4.13 28.04 -7.99
N ASP A 394 3.35 28.17 -9.06
CA ASP A 394 2.08 28.92 -9.04
C ASP A 394 1.04 28.26 -8.12
N LEU A 395 1.03 26.93 -8.04
CA LEU A 395 0.10 26.17 -7.21
C LEU A 395 0.40 26.28 -5.71
N GLN A 396 1.66 26.09 -5.31
CA GLN A 396 2.05 26.08 -3.90
C GLN A 396 3.48 26.63 -3.70
N PRO A 397 3.69 27.96 -3.80
CA PRO A 397 5.02 28.55 -3.74
C PRO A 397 5.78 28.21 -2.45
N GLU A 398 5.10 28.02 -1.31
CA GLU A 398 5.77 27.76 -0.05
C GLU A 398 6.55 26.44 -0.04
N THR A 399 6.15 25.45 -0.84
CA THR A 399 6.86 24.17 -0.94
C THR A 399 8.28 24.35 -1.46
N PHE A 400 8.54 25.37 -2.29
CA PHE A 400 9.90 25.68 -2.76
C PHE A 400 10.80 26.20 -1.64
N PHE A 401 10.23 26.89 -0.66
CA PHE A 401 10.98 27.55 0.42
C PHE A 401 11.01 26.73 1.72
N THR A 402 10.12 25.75 1.87
CA THR A 402 10.05 24.87 3.04
C THR A 402 10.72 23.51 2.84
N THR A 403 11.24 23.25 1.64
CA THR A 403 11.96 22.02 1.27
C THR A 403 13.32 22.34 0.62
N ASP A 404 14.04 21.33 0.14
CA ASP A 404 15.32 21.49 -0.58
C ASP A 404 15.14 21.92 -2.06
N LEU A 405 13.91 22.19 -2.51
CA LEU A 405 13.63 22.51 -3.91
C LEU A 405 14.34 23.76 -4.40
N ALA A 406 14.26 24.87 -3.66
CA ALA A 406 14.92 26.12 -4.04
C ALA A 406 16.42 25.92 -4.26
N GLU A 407 17.08 25.13 -3.41
CA GLU A 407 18.49 24.79 -3.58
C GLU A 407 18.71 23.90 -4.83
N ARG A 408 17.91 22.85 -5.00
CA ARG A 408 18.08 21.90 -6.12
C ARG A 408 17.90 22.52 -7.50
N ILE A 409 16.99 23.48 -7.64
CA ILE A 409 16.74 24.16 -8.92
C ILE A 409 17.51 25.49 -9.05
N SER A 410 18.33 25.83 -8.06
CA SER A 410 19.03 27.11 -7.96
C SER A 410 18.09 28.31 -8.10
N LEU A 411 17.03 28.34 -7.29
CA LEU A 411 16.03 29.41 -7.27
C LEU A 411 16.65 30.70 -6.70
N THR A 412 16.59 31.80 -7.45
CA THR A 412 17.11 33.11 -7.03
C THR A 412 16.14 34.24 -7.38
N LYS A 413 16.34 35.41 -6.75
CA LYS A 413 15.76 36.69 -7.18
C LYS A 413 16.72 37.52 -8.04
N LYS A 414 17.99 37.10 -8.16
CA LYS A 414 19.07 37.83 -8.82
C LYS A 414 19.68 36.96 -9.93
N PRO A 415 19.28 37.14 -11.20
CA PRO A 415 19.72 36.27 -12.30
C PRO A 415 21.24 36.27 -12.57
N GLY A 416 22.01 37.17 -11.95
CA GLY A 416 23.49 37.24 -12.01
C GLY A 416 24.22 36.69 -10.78
N GLU A 417 23.54 35.96 -9.89
CA GLU A 417 24.15 35.38 -8.70
C GLU A 417 25.09 34.20 -9.04
N LYS A 418 26.15 34.00 -8.24
CA LYS A 418 27.09 32.89 -8.44
C LYS A 418 26.35 31.55 -8.32
N GLY A 419 26.35 30.76 -9.39
CA GLY A 419 25.73 29.43 -9.42
C GLY A 419 24.65 29.24 -10.49
N ILE A 420 24.25 30.30 -11.21
CA ILE A 420 23.30 30.21 -12.33
C ILE A 420 23.98 30.63 -13.62
N ARG A 421 24.06 29.69 -14.56
CA ARG A 421 24.67 29.85 -15.88
C ARG A 421 23.67 30.30 -16.93
N ARG A 422 22.41 29.87 -16.83
CA ARG A 422 21.31 30.31 -17.70
C ARG A 422 20.04 30.56 -16.90
N PRO A 423 19.76 31.81 -16.48
CA PRO A 423 18.56 32.11 -15.72
C PRO A 423 17.30 31.94 -16.59
N ILE A 424 16.29 31.25 -16.06
CA ILE A 424 14.94 31.16 -16.63
C ILE A 424 13.96 31.78 -15.63
N ALA A 425 13.17 32.76 -16.05
CA ALA A 425 12.20 33.44 -15.19
C ALA A 425 10.98 32.56 -14.94
N LEU A 426 10.71 32.20 -13.67
CA LEU A 426 9.47 31.54 -13.26
C LEU A 426 8.32 32.55 -13.20
N ASN A 427 8.61 33.75 -12.70
CA ASN A 427 7.73 34.92 -12.71
C ASN A 427 8.59 36.20 -12.70
N GLU A 428 7.98 37.36 -12.43
CA GLU A 428 8.68 38.65 -12.41
C GLU A 428 9.78 38.76 -11.33
N ILE A 429 9.73 37.91 -10.30
CA ILE A 429 10.59 37.99 -9.12
C ILE A 429 11.63 36.87 -9.10
N TYR A 430 11.25 35.66 -9.48
CA TYR A 430 12.04 34.45 -9.29
C TYR A 430 12.56 33.86 -10.59
N PHE A 431 13.82 33.43 -10.54
CA PHE A 431 14.55 32.78 -11.64
C PHE A 431 15.12 31.45 -11.18
N MET A 432 15.26 30.50 -12.10
CA MET A 432 15.84 29.17 -11.87
C MET A 432 16.97 28.89 -12.86
N GLU A 433 17.85 27.93 -12.54
CA GLU A 433 18.89 27.47 -13.47
C GLU A 433 18.30 26.63 -14.62
N GLY A 434 18.59 27.05 -15.85
CA GLY A 434 18.17 26.39 -17.08
C GLY A 434 19.27 25.56 -17.76
N ASN A 435 20.55 25.80 -17.41
CA ASN A 435 21.69 25.09 -17.97
C ASN A 435 21.94 23.76 -17.25
N ILE A 436 20.99 22.85 -17.41
CA ILE A 436 21.00 21.49 -16.86
C ILE A 436 20.80 20.53 -18.04
N ASP A 437 21.46 19.38 -18.01
CA ASP A 437 21.23 18.33 -19.00
C ASP A 437 19.82 17.73 -18.87
N ASN A 438 19.38 16.95 -19.86
CA ASN A 438 18.00 16.43 -19.85
C ASN A 438 17.77 15.43 -18.71
N ILE A 439 18.79 14.66 -18.33
CA ILE A 439 18.72 13.72 -17.19
C ILE A 439 18.53 14.52 -15.90
N GLY A 440 19.39 15.51 -15.63
CA GLY A 440 19.28 16.34 -14.43
C GLY A 440 17.98 17.15 -14.35
N LYS A 441 17.37 17.49 -15.50
CA LYS A 441 16.03 18.08 -15.56
C LYS A 441 14.95 17.08 -15.15
N PHE A 442 14.95 15.86 -15.69
CA PHE A 442 14.01 14.80 -15.29
C PHE A 442 14.09 14.50 -13.80
N GLU A 443 15.30 14.36 -13.25
CA GLU A 443 15.49 14.12 -11.82
C GLU A 443 14.90 15.24 -10.95
N ARG A 444 15.07 16.51 -11.36
CA ARG A 444 14.47 17.65 -10.64
C ARG A 444 12.95 17.70 -10.75
N ILE A 445 12.40 17.37 -11.92
CA ILE A 445 10.95 17.24 -12.10
C ILE A 445 10.42 16.15 -11.17
N LYS A 446 10.99 14.94 -11.21
CA LYS A 446 10.58 13.81 -10.36
C LYS A 446 10.67 14.17 -8.88
N HIS A 447 11.76 14.82 -8.47
CA HIS A 447 11.92 15.29 -7.08
C HIS A 447 10.84 16.30 -6.68
N ALA A 448 10.56 17.29 -7.53
CA ALA A 448 9.50 18.26 -7.29
C ALA A 448 8.12 17.59 -7.20
N LEU A 449 7.77 16.75 -8.17
CA LEU A 449 6.50 16.00 -8.15
C LEU A 449 6.37 15.14 -6.88
N THR A 450 7.45 14.51 -6.42
CA THR A 450 7.46 13.71 -5.19
C THR A 450 7.15 14.55 -3.95
N LEU A 451 7.78 15.73 -3.84
CA LEU A 451 7.55 16.63 -2.71
C LEU A 451 6.11 17.15 -2.67
N TYR A 452 5.52 17.40 -3.83
CA TYR A 452 4.12 17.81 -3.94
C TYR A 452 3.13 16.63 -3.83
N GLY A 453 3.56 15.40 -4.09
CA GLY A 453 2.66 14.24 -4.16
C GLY A 453 1.90 14.08 -5.46
N PHE A 454 2.51 14.57 -6.55
CA PHE A 454 1.96 14.57 -7.89
C PHE A 454 2.73 13.62 -8.81
N GLU A 455 3.18 12.49 -8.26
CA GLU A 455 3.98 11.51 -9.01
C GLU A 455 3.20 10.95 -10.22
N ASP A 456 1.87 10.85 -10.12
CA ASP A 456 0.99 10.38 -11.20
C ASP A 456 0.56 11.47 -12.18
N GLU A 457 0.81 12.73 -11.86
CA GLU A 457 0.19 13.85 -12.60
C GLU A 457 0.94 14.17 -13.89
N LEU A 458 2.15 13.63 -14.09
CA LEU A 458 2.97 13.89 -15.27
C LEU A 458 3.21 12.63 -16.10
N ILE A 459 2.52 12.57 -17.23
CA ILE A 459 2.69 11.56 -18.27
C ILE A 459 3.44 12.21 -19.43
N ILE A 460 4.36 11.46 -20.04
CA ILE A 460 5.09 11.87 -21.22
C ILE A 460 4.91 10.85 -22.33
N LYS A 461 5.00 11.32 -23.57
CA LYS A 461 5.13 10.44 -24.73
C LYS A 461 6.40 10.79 -25.48
N TYR A 462 7.25 9.81 -25.73
CA TYR A 462 8.36 9.98 -26.66
C TYR A 462 7.88 9.84 -28.10
N LEU A 463 8.45 10.63 -29.01
CA LEU A 463 8.29 10.41 -30.45
C LEU A 463 8.80 9.01 -30.78
N GLU A 464 8.01 8.23 -31.52
CA GLU A 464 8.45 6.95 -32.04
C GLU A 464 9.65 7.17 -32.98
N GLU A 465 10.74 6.45 -32.77
CA GLU A 465 11.83 6.39 -33.73
C GLU A 465 11.31 5.61 -34.95
N ASN A 466 11.05 6.31 -36.06
CA ASN A 466 10.90 5.66 -37.35
C ASN A 466 12.18 4.86 -37.62
N LYS A 467 12.09 3.53 -37.53
CA LYS A 467 13.17 2.61 -37.90
C LYS A 467 13.49 2.68 -39.38
#